data_AF-A0A7L5HW40-F1
#
_entry.id   AF-A0A7L5HW40-F1
#
_cell.length_a   1.000
_cell.length_b   1.000
_cell.length_c   1.000
_cell.angle_alpha   90.00
_cell.angle_beta   90.00
_cell.angle_gamma   90.00
#
_symmetry.space_group_name_H-M   'P 1'
#
loop_
_entity.id
_entity.type
_entity.pdbx_description
1 polymer ?
#
loop_
_entity_poly.entity_id
_entity_poly.type
_entity_poly.pdbx_seq_one_letter_code
_entity_poly.pdbx_strand_id
1 'polypeptide(L)'
;MDVILLGGSNSVVKNGLRVGLENKNIKLHNYALGLSTSLQNLYELIRHKENINKSTYIISESNINDYLNPMSLNIILRNIDYFYEELYKTNKITIVLILPIPAYNDKSKAINEAHRKNCAYYGFNLIDIDLYYQKNNLYDFDQNYKFHPMPLAMQELGKNIIKNLHTFKKSKENIICSKRKFYIFTPSNLTKIEHKNSFFCEQVVKIKANEKVFFPKELKDYQILGIHTWNQTNLTTHTISSINIENSSFKLVKNFGLINTFQDIQNEKAICDDKTFLYVNTQITKQSEESLGLSSANEKTLRLDYVDLIGILLVKKEVVKNEYTITPPHHHYYYYHIINTNEILIPPIVFYKELALEYHELTKLDTQTFLQSQNHNLLCFLNHKGLKNEYEIFIHQNNQLYGASLRIKERLSYKLGEAIIKNSQSYLGYFKIPFELRKVKKEHFKNQKDQKNLPSLKAYADYKHAQIAKTHLPYLLGNALLQASRTPFKIGYLSLPFKLRKIAKNYKKKF
;
A
#
# COMPACT_ATOMS: atom_id res chain seq x y z
N MET A 1 -25.07 -3.45 12.50
CA MET A 1 -23.95 -3.77 13.42
C MET A 1 -22.93 -2.65 13.35
N ASP A 2 -22.47 -2.15 14.49
CA ASP A 2 -21.54 -1.02 14.56
C ASP A 2 -20.09 -1.52 14.67
N VAL A 3 -19.25 -1.02 13.76
CA VAL A 3 -17.81 -1.32 13.69
C VAL A 3 -17.06 -0.02 13.82
N ILE A 4 -16.07 0.02 14.71
CA ILE A 4 -15.15 1.15 14.84
C ILE A 4 -13.91 0.88 14.03
N LEU A 5 -13.44 1.87 13.28
CA LEU A 5 -12.12 1.86 12.65
C LEU A 5 -11.27 2.99 13.25
N LEU A 6 -10.17 2.60 13.88
CA LEU A 6 -9.13 3.49 14.37
C LEU A 6 -7.90 3.32 13.47
N GLY A 7 -7.28 4.41 13.04
CA GLY A 7 -5.96 4.29 12.43
C GLY A 7 -5.44 5.46 11.62
N GLY A 8 -4.45 5.14 10.81
CA GLY A 8 -3.70 6.06 9.97
C GLY A 8 -4.39 6.46 8.67
N SER A 9 -3.59 7.10 7.82
CA SER A 9 -3.97 7.44 6.45
C SER A 9 -4.42 6.22 5.62
N ASN A 10 -3.92 5.02 5.91
CA ASN A 10 -4.34 3.77 5.25
C ASN A 10 -5.81 3.41 5.52
N SER A 11 -6.35 3.87 6.65
CA SER A 11 -7.76 3.76 7.01
C SER A 11 -8.62 4.95 6.54
N VAL A 12 -8.00 6.00 5.99
CA VAL A 12 -8.69 7.17 5.42
C VAL A 12 -8.82 7.09 3.89
N VAL A 13 -7.82 6.51 3.21
CA VAL A 13 -7.73 6.46 1.74
C VAL A 13 -9.01 5.89 1.11
N LYS A 14 -9.58 6.67 0.17
CA LYS A 14 -10.87 6.40 -0.48
C LYS A 14 -10.92 5.09 -1.25
N ASN A 15 -9.80 4.53 -1.68
CA ASN A 15 -9.76 3.27 -2.46
C ASN A 15 -9.10 2.11 -1.69
N GLY A 16 -8.95 2.24 -0.37
CA GLY A 16 -8.23 1.29 0.48
C GLY A 16 -9.13 0.48 1.41
N LEU A 17 -8.58 0.19 2.61
CA LEU A 17 -9.19 -0.66 3.64
C LEU A 17 -10.64 -0.26 3.97
N ARG A 18 -10.87 1.04 4.16
CA ARG A 18 -12.18 1.61 4.51
C ARG A 18 -13.29 1.13 3.59
N VAL A 19 -13.10 1.19 2.27
CA VAL A 19 -14.15 0.80 1.33
C VAL A 19 -14.43 -0.69 1.40
N GLY A 20 -13.42 -1.50 1.71
CA GLY A 20 -13.62 -2.92 1.97
C GLY A 20 -14.48 -3.20 3.20
N LEU A 21 -14.39 -2.33 4.20
CA LEU A 21 -15.14 -2.42 5.45
C LEU A 21 -16.57 -1.89 5.36
N GLU A 22 -16.88 -1.05 4.37
CA GLU A 22 -18.23 -0.53 4.12
C GLU A 22 -19.14 -1.63 3.56
N ASN A 23 -20.27 -1.88 4.23
CA ASN A 23 -21.26 -2.88 3.84
C ASN A 23 -22.67 -2.44 4.27
N LYS A 24 -23.72 -2.79 3.52
CA LYS A 24 -25.11 -2.38 3.81
C LYS A 24 -25.56 -2.71 5.25
N ASN A 25 -25.05 -3.79 5.84
CA ASN A 25 -25.43 -4.24 7.18
C ASN A 25 -24.52 -3.72 8.30
N ILE A 26 -23.50 -2.93 7.94
CA ILE A 26 -22.48 -2.40 8.85
C ILE A 26 -22.54 -0.88 8.86
N LYS A 27 -22.65 -0.33 10.06
CA LYS A 27 -22.41 1.08 10.31
C LYS A 27 -20.95 1.23 10.73
N LEU A 28 -20.12 1.68 9.79
CA LEU A 28 -18.70 1.92 10.03
C LEU A 28 -18.51 3.32 10.61
N HIS A 29 -18.00 3.41 11.83
CA HIS A 29 -17.55 4.67 12.43
C HIS A 29 -16.04 4.75 12.25
N ASN A 30 -15.60 5.61 11.33
CA ASN A 30 -14.19 5.76 11.00
C ASN A 30 -13.62 7.00 11.70
N TYR A 31 -12.76 6.77 12.69
CA TYR A 31 -12.04 7.81 13.43
C TYR A 31 -10.56 7.87 13.07
N ALA A 32 -10.18 7.26 11.95
CA ALA A 32 -8.83 7.33 11.44
C ALA A 32 -8.49 8.75 10.96
N LEU A 33 -7.25 9.17 11.22
CA LEU A 33 -6.70 10.44 10.73
C LEU A 33 -5.44 10.19 9.90
N GLY A 34 -5.13 11.12 9.00
CA GLY A 34 -3.81 11.13 8.37
C GLY A 34 -2.72 11.30 9.43
N LEU A 35 -1.59 10.62 9.27
CA LEU A 35 -0.45 10.66 10.22
C LEU A 35 -0.80 10.16 11.64
N SER A 36 -1.88 9.39 11.81
CA SER A 36 -2.31 8.89 13.13
C SER A 36 -1.40 7.80 13.70
N THR A 37 -0.92 8.06 14.91
CA THR A 37 -0.14 7.17 15.77
C THR A 37 -1.06 6.34 16.69
N SER A 38 -0.50 5.40 17.44
CA SER A 38 -1.22 4.72 18.51
C SER A 38 -1.78 5.69 19.56
N LEU A 39 -1.11 6.84 19.79
CA LEU A 39 -1.63 7.87 20.69
C LEU A 39 -2.87 8.57 20.13
N GLN A 40 -2.93 8.82 18.82
CA GLN A 40 -4.15 9.34 18.18
C GLN A 40 -5.30 8.32 18.29
N ASN A 41 -5.04 7.03 18.08
CA ASN A 41 -6.06 5.99 18.25
C ASN A 41 -6.59 5.95 19.69
N LEU A 42 -5.71 6.11 20.69
CA LEU A 42 -6.11 6.27 22.09
C LEU A 42 -6.98 7.50 22.31
N TYR A 43 -6.59 8.64 21.74
CA TYR A 43 -7.36 9.88 21.83
C TYR A 43 -8.79 9.69 21.31
N GLU A 44 -8.97 9.07 20.13
CA GLU A 44 -10.32 8.85 19.57
C GLU A 44 -11.13 7.82 20.35
N LEU A 45 -10.47 6.81 20.94
CA LEU A 45 -11.12 5.85 21.82
C LEU A 45 -11.79 6.55 23.01
N ILE A 46 -11.12 7.54 23.60
CA ILE A 46 -11.62 8.33 24.72
C ILE A 46 -12.69 9.32 24.23
N ARG A 47 -12.40 10.03 23.14
CA ARG A 47 -13.25 11.09 22.59
C ARG A 47 -14.62 10.57 22.14
N HIS A 48 -14.65 9.38 21.54
CA HIS A 48 -15.86 8.77 20.99
C HIS A 48 -16.39 7.63 21.84
N LYS A 49 -16.14 7.66 23.16
CA LYS A 49 -16.53 6.62 24.14
C LYS A 49 -17.97 6.12 23.99
N GLU A 50 -18.93 6.99 23.66
CA GLU A 50 -20.32 6.57 23.44
C GLU A 50 -20.48 5.61 22.27
N ASN A 51 -19.84 5.89 21.13
CA ASN A 51 -19.91 5.04 19.94
C ASN A 51 -19.07 3.77 20.14
N ILE A 52 -17.93 3.87 20.83
CA ILE A 52 -17.15 2.71 21.27
C ILE A 52 -18.02 1.78 22.13
N ASN A 53 -18.76 2.32 23.11
CA ASN A 53 -19.60 1.52 23.99
C ASN A 53 -20.73 0.80 23.24
N LYS A 54 -21.28 1.42 22.19
CA LYS A 54 -22.34 0.84 21.34
C LYS A 54 -21.81 -0.17 20.33
N SER A 55 -20.53 -0.14 19.99
CA SER A 55 -19.96 -1.03 18.98
C SER A 55 -19.76 -2.46 19.50
N THR A 56 -19.63 -3.39 18.56
CA THR A 56 -19.27 -4.79 18.84
C THR A 56 -17.80 -5.04 18.51
N TYR A 57 -17.33 -4.45 17.41
CA TYR A 57 -15.98 -4.67 16.87
C TYR A 57 -15.20 -3.37 16.82
N ILE A 58 -13.90 -3.46 17.12
CA ILE A 58 -12.92 -2.40 16.88
C ILE A 58 -11.84 -2.95 15.97
N ILE A 59 -11.57 -2.26 14.86
CA ILE A 59 -10.46 -2.53 13.96
C ILE A 59 -9.45 -1.41 14.14
N SER A 60 -8.17 -1.75 14.29
CA SER A 60 -7.11 -0.77 14.48
C SER A 60 -5.85 -1.04 13.64
N GLU A 61 -5.25 0.02 13.11
CA GLU A 61 -3.89 0.05 12.56
C GLU A 61 -3.19 1.38 12.91
N SER A 62 -1.88 1.38 13.15
CA SER A 62 -1.13 2.62 13.48
C SER A 62 0.39 2.50 13.37
N ASN A 63 0.93 1.27 13.30
CA ASN A 63 2.35 0.98 13.42
C ASN A 63 3.25 1.75 12.43
N ILE A 64 2.74 2.08 11.24
CA ILE A 64 3.45 2.88 10.24
C ILE A 64 3.75 4.29 10.75
N ASN A 65 2.75 5.00 11.29
CA ASN A 65 2.95 6.37 11.77
C ASN A 65 3.66 6.39 13.12
N ASP A 66 3.50 5.36 13.95
CA ASP A 66 4.34 5.17 15.13
C ASP A 66 5.83 5.12 14.74
N TYR A 67 6.17 4.45 13.63
CA TYR A 67 7.52 4.42 13.08
C TYR A 67 7.97 5.77 12.50
N LEU A 68 7.11 6.43 11.73
CA LEU A 68 7.41 7.74 11.12
C LEU A 68 7.47 8.88 12.14
N ASN A 69 6.96 8.69 13.34
CA ASN A 69 6.95 9.69 14.39
C ASN A 69 8.39 10.05 14.82
N PRO A 70 8.79 11.33 14.83
CA PRO A 70 10.14 11.76 15.22
C PRO A 70 10.50 11.56 16.70
N MET A 71 9.56 11.09 17.55
CA MET A 71 9.85 10.90 18.98
C MET A 71 10.85 9.77 19.26
N SER A 72 11.37 9.78 20.49
CA SER A 72 12.16 8.67 21.02
C SER A 72 11.34 7.37 21.05
N LEU A 73 12.03 6.26 20.81
CA LEU A 73 11.42 4.94 20.82
C LEU A 73 10.69 4.65 22.14
N ASN A 74 11.25 5.06 23.27
CA ASN A 74 10.64 4.84 24.59
C ASN A 74 9.25 5.49 24.72
N ILE A 75 9.08 6.72 24.22
CA ILE A 75 7.79 7.42 24.24
C ILE A 75 6.79 6.72 23.31
N ILE A 76 7.24 6.29 22.13
CA ILE A 76 6.41 5.55 21.17
C ILE A 76 5.91 4.24 21.81
N LEU A 77 6.82 3.44 22.38
CA LEU A 77 6.47 2.17 23.04
C LEU A 77 5.50 2.37 24.20
N ARG A 78 5.72 3.39 25.04
CA ARG A 78 4.78 3.77 26.11
C ARG A 78 3.40 4.11 25.56
N ASN A 79 3.32 4.89 24.47
CA ASN A 79 2.05 5.28 23.86
C ASN A 79 1.31 4.08 23.26
N ILE A 80 2.03 3.12 22.67
CA ILE A 80 1.47 1.84 22.23
C ILE A 80 0.87 1.10 23.44
N ASP A 81 1.62 0.94 24.53
CA ASP A 81 1.12 0.25 25.73
C ASP A 81 -0.12 0.95 26.34
N TYR A 82 -0.13 2.28 26.37
CA TYR A 82 -1.29 3.05 26.84
C TYR A 82 -2.52 2.80 25.96
N PHE A 83 -2.35 2.81 24.64
CA PHE A 83 -3.42 2.56 23.70
C PHE A 83 -4.02 1.16 23.89
N TYR A 84 -3.18 0.13 23.97
CA TYR A 84 -3.66 -1.25 24.07
C TYR A 84 -4.34 -1.55 25.41
N GLU A 85 -3.86 -0.99 26.52
CA GLU A 85 -4.53 -1.15 27.82
C GLU A 85 -5.93 -0.50 27.81
N GLU A 86 -6.08 0.70 27.26
CA GLU A 86 -7.40 1.35 27.15
C GLU A 86 -8.30 0.64 26.15
N LEU A 87 -7.73 0.11 25.05
CA LEU A 87 -8.45 -0.73 24.11
C LEU A 87 -9.00 -1.99 24.79
N TYR A 88 -8.21 -2.60 25.68
CA TYR A 88 -8.65 -3.76 26.47
C TYR A 88 -9.79 -3.41 27.42
N LYS A 89 -9.72 -2.26 28.10
CA LYS A 89 -10.76 -1.77 29.02
C LYS A 89 -12.14 -1.60 28.34
N THR A 90 -12.19 -1.47 27.02
CA THR A 90 -13.46 -1.39 26.28
C THR A 90 -14.23 -2.71 26.22
N ASN A 91 -13.56 -3.85 26.46
CA ASN A 91 -14.13 -5.19 26.39
C ASN A 91 -14.85 -5.48 25.05
N LYS A 92 -14.25 -5.03 23.94
CA LYS A 92 -14.76 -5.24 22.56
C LYS A 92 -14.00 -6.34 21.84
N ILE A 93 -14.60 -6.88 20.79
CA ILE A 93 -13.88 -7.79 19.88
C ILE A 93 -12.93 -6.93 19.05
N THR A 94 -11.66 -6.99 19.40
CA THR A 94 -10.61 -6.16 18.80
C THR A 94 -9.83 -6.93 17.75
N ILE A 95 -9.65 -6.29 16.60
CA ILE A 95 -8.89 -6.78 15.45
C ILE A 95 -7.79 -5.75 15.17
N VAL A 96 -6.53 -6.16 15.34
CA VAL A 96 -5.36 -5.32 15.07
C VAL A 96 -4.75 -5.73 13.74
N LEU A 97 -4.48 -4.74 12.89
CA LEU A 97 -3.71 -4.92 11.67
C LEU A 97 -2.30 -4.34 11.90
N ILE A 98 -1.27 -5.12 11.59
CA ILE A 98 0.11 -4.64 11.53
C ILE A 98 0.48 -4.54 10.06
N LEU A 99 0.64 -3.31 9.56
CA LEU A 99 0.95 -3.02 8.17
C LEU A 99 2.46 -3.12 7.91
N PRO A 100 2.90 -3.44 6.68
CA PRO A 100 4.33 -3.58 6.37
C PRO A 100 5.07 -2.24 6.49
N ILE A 101 6.22 -2.25 7.18
CA ILE A 101 7.12 -1.08 7.26
C ILE A 101 8.37 -1.35 6.40
N PRO A 102 8.55 -0.70 5.23
CA PRO A 102 9.61 -1.05 4.28
C PRO A 102 11.04 -0.86 4.78
N ALA A 103 11.27 0.04 5.74
CA ALA A 103 12.62 0.40 6.18
C ALA A 103 13.35 -0.72 6.95
N TYR A 104 12.61 -1.67 7.51
CA TYR A 104 13.09 -2.87 8.22
C TYR A 104 14.35 -2.66 9.09
N ASN A 105 14.33 -1.62 9.93
CA ASN A 105 15.38 -1.30 10.90
C ASN A 105 14.96 -1.63 12.35
N ASP A 106 15.87 -1.47 13.30
CA ASP A 106 15.63 -1.83 14.71
C ASP A 106 14.44 -1.07 15.33
N LYS A 107 14.23 0.21 14.94
CA LYS A 107 13.06 0.99 15.37
C LYS A 107 11.77 0.34 14.87
N SER A 108 11.69 0.02 13.57
CA SER A 108 10.49 -0.60 12.99
C SER A 108 10.20 -1.99 13.57
N LYS A 109 11.25 -2.79 13.85
CA LYS A 109 11.13 -4.09 14.52
C LYS A 109 10.59 -3.93 15.94
N ALA A 110 11.19 -3.06 16.74
CA ALA A 110 10.75 -2.82 18.12
C ALA A 110 9.29 -2.37 18.19
N ILE A 111 8.87 -1.49 17.27
CA ILE A 111 7.48 -1.03 17.18
C ILE A 111 6.55 -2.20 16.83
N ASN A 112 6.78 -2.90 15.72
CA ASN A 112 5.91 -4.02 15.34
C ASN A 112 5.85 -5.12 16.41
N GLU A 113 6.97 -5.43 17.07
CA GLU A 113 7.00 -6.36 18.19
C GLU A 113 6.18 -5.87 19.39
N ALA A 114 6.17 -4.57 19.69
CA ALA A 114 5.32 -4.02 20.75
C ALA A 114 3.82 -4.20 20.44
N HIS A 115 3.41 -4.01 19.18
CA HIS A 115 2.04 -4.30 18.74
C HIS A 115 1.71 -5.80 18.88
N ARG A 116 2.59 -6.69 18.40
CA ARG A 116 2.43 -8.16 18.50
C ARG A 116 2.32 -8.62 19.95
N LYS A 117 3.22 -8.15 20.80
CA LYS A 117 3.27 -8.47 22.22
C LYS A 117 1.99 -8.04 22.93
N ASN A 118 1.51 -6.81 22.68
CA ASN A 118 0.26 -6.37 23.28
C ASN A 118 -0.95 -7.16 22.75
N CYS A 119 -0.99 -7.51 21.46
CA CYS A 119 -2.01 -8.42 20.94
C CYS A 119 -2.00 -9.78 21.67
N ALA A 120 -0.81 -10.38 21.83
CA ALA A 120 -0.66 -11.64 22.55
C ALA A 120 -1.03 -11.52 24.04
N TYR A 121 -0.62 -10.43 24.70
CA TYR A 121 -0.88 -10.17 26.10
C TYR A 121 -2.39 -10.05 26.38
N TYR A 122 -3.10 -9.19 25.64
CA TYR A 122 -4.53 -8.96 25.80
C TYR A 122 -5.42 -9.99 25.08
N GLY A 123 -4.85 -10.82 24.20
CA GLY A 123 -5.60 -11.79 23.41
C GLY A 123 -6.42 -11.15 22.28
N PHE A 124 -5.93 -10.08 21.68
CA PHE A 124 -6.57 -9.46 20.52
C PHE A 124 -6.35 -10.29 19.26
N ASN A 125 -7.31 -10.21 18.33
CA ASN A 125 -7.18 -10.86 17.03
C ASN A 125 -6.17 -10.09 16.20
N LEU A 126 -5.19 -10.79 15.64
CA LEU A 126 -4.12 -10.17 14.86
C LEU A 126 -4.20 -10.57 13.38
N ILE A 127 -4.07 -9.57 12.50
CA ILE A 127 -3.80 -9.74 11.07
C ILE A 127 -2.43 -9.09 10.80
N ASP A 128 -1.40 -9.92 10.72
CA ASP A 128 -0.01 -9.48 10.62
C ASP A 128 0.47 -9.46 9.17
N ILE A 129 0.21 -8.35 8.49
CA ILE A 129 0.55 -8.19 7.07
C ILE A 129 2.06 -8.00 6.92
N ASP A 130 2.71 -7.34 7.89
CA ASP A 130 4.17 -7.21 7.95
C ASP A 130 4.85 -8.59 7.99
N LEU A 131 4.42 -9.50 8.86
CA LEU A 131 4.95 -10.87 8.92
C LEU A 131 4.66 -11.66 7.64
N TYR A 132 3.46 -11.51 7.06
CA TYR A 132 3.12 -12.12 5.77
C TYR A 132 4.08 -11.64 4.66
N TYR A 133 4.40 -10.34 4.63
CA TYR A 133 5.33 -9.77 3.67
C TYR A 133 6.76 -10.29 3.83
N GLN A 134 7.21 -10.46 5.08
CA GLN A 134 8.52 -11.06 5.40
C GLN A 134 8.60 -12.51 4.92
N LYS A 135 7.61 -13.35 5.28
CA LYS A 135 7.56 -14.76 4.91
C LYS A 135 7.59 -14.99 3.40
N ASN A 136 6.98 -14.09 2.64
CA ASN A 136 6.78 -14.23 1.20
C ASN A 136 7.69 -13.34 0.33
N ASN A 137 8.68 -12.66 0.92
CA ASN A 137 9.61 -11.77 0.21
C ASN A 137 8.87 -10.73 -0.68
N LEU A 138 7.95 -9.97 -0.06
CA LEU A 138 7.08 -9.04 -0.77
C LEU A 138 7.49 -7.56 -0.68
N TYR A 139 8.44 -7.18 0.18
CA TYR A 139 8.83 -5.77 0.32
C TYR A 139 9.36 -5.15 -0.99
N ASP A 140 10.08 -5.92 -1.81
CA ASP A 140 10.57 -5.45 -3.11
C ASP A 140 9.44 -5.18 -4.11
N PHE A 141 8.35 -5.96 -4.02
CA PHE A 141 7.19 -5.79 -4.88
C PHE A 141 6.39 -4.52 -4.51
N ASP A 142 6.32 -4.21 -3.22
CA ASP A 142 5.52 -3.10 -2.70
C ASP A 142 6.30 -1.77 -2.58
N GLN A 143 7.57 -1.71 -3.00
CA GLN A 143 8.37 -0.47 -2.92
C GLN A 143 7.72 0.70 -3.66
N ASN A 144 6.94 0.43 -4.71
CA ASN A 144 6.18 1.44 -5.46
C ASN A 144 5.12 2.16 -4.60
N TYR A 145 4.69 1.53 -3.50
CA TYR A 145 3.61 1.97 -2.64
C TYR A 145 4.09 2.56 -1.30
N LYS A 146 5.41 2.48 -1.01
CA LYS A 146 6.05 3.04 0.20
C LYS A 146 5.31 2.63 1.49
N PHE A 147 4.71 3.58 2.20
CA PHE A 147 3.98 3.38 3.46
C PHE A 147 2.46 3.20 3.27
N HIS A 148 2.01 3.01 2.02
CA HIS A 148 0.60 2.87 1.65
C HIS A 148 0.35 1.56 0.90
N PRO A 149 0.16 0.42 1.59
CA PRO A 149 0.00 -0.87 0.94
C PRO A 149 -1.05 -0.85 -0.18
N MET A 150 -0.86 -1.70 -1.20
CA MET A 150 -1.67 -1.68 -2.43
C MET A 150 -3.19 -1.52 -2.15
N PRO A 151 -3.83 -0.44 -2.64
CA PRO A 151 -5.20 -0.09 -2.25
C PRO A 151 -6.23 -1.20 -2.51
N LEU A 152 -6.14 -1.90 -3.66
CA LEU A 152 -7.04 -3.01 -4.00
C LEU A 152 -6.87 -4.21 -3.07
N ALA A 153 -5.64 -4.52 -2.64
CA ALA A 153 -5.43 -5.55 -1.63
C ALA A 153 -6.03 -5.12 -0.29
N MET A 154 -5.83 -3.87 0.13
CA MET A 154 -6.44 -3.38 1.37
C MET A 154 -7.97 -3.40 1.31
N GLN A 155 -8.56 -3.08 0.16
CA GLN A 155 -10.01 -3.18 -0.04
C GLN A 155 -10.49 -4.63 0.09
N GLU A 156 -9.80 -5.59 -0.53
CA GLU A 156 -10.18 -7.01 -0.45
C GLU A 156 -9.97 -7.57 0.97
N LEU A 157 -8.92 -7.14 1.66
CA LEU A 157 -8.71 -7.42 3.08
C LEU A 157 -9.90 -6.94 3.92
N GLY A 158 -10.35 -5.69 3.73
CA GLY A 158 -11.52 -5.16 4.41
C GLY A 158 -12.77 -6.02 4.18
N LYS A 159 -13.03 -6.44 2.94
CA LYS A 159 -14.16 -7.33 2.63
C LYS A 159 -14.03 -8.68 3.33
N ASN A 160 -12.83 -9.24 3.37
CA ASN A 160 -12.56 -10.51 4.04
C ASN A 160 -12.78 -10.41 5.55
N ILE A 161 -12.35 -9.32 6.18
CA ILE A 161 -12.62 -9.05 7.60
C ILE A 161 -14.13 -9.02 7.85
N ILE A 162 -14.88 -8.24 7.06
CA ILE A 162 -16.33 -8.11 7.21
C ILE A 162 -17.06 -9.45 7.07
N LYS A 163 -16.71 -10.25 6.06
CA LYS A 163 -17.32 -11.58 5.83
C LYS A 163 -17.06 -12.54 7.01
N ASN A 164 -15.96 -12.35 7.72
CA ASN A 164 -15.50 -13.24 8.78
C ASN A 164 -15.63 -12.65 10.18
N LEU A 165 -16.40 -11.57 10.39
CA LEU A 165 -16.49 -10.93 11.71
C LEU A 165 -16.86 -11.89 12.84
N HIS A 166 -17.75 -12.84 12.55
CA HIS A 166 -18.21 -13.86 13.51
C HIS A 166 -17.14 -14.86 13.97
N THR A 167 -15.98 -14.93 13.29
CA THR A 167 -14.90 -15.87 13.65
C THR A 167 -13.93 -15.28 14.68
N PHE A 168 -13.94 -13.95 14.87
CA PHE A 168 -13.04 -13.27 15.80
C PHE A 168 -13.45 -13.48 17.25
N LYS A 169 -12.44 -13.66 18.10
CA LYS A 169 -12.62 -14.01 19.51
C LYS A 169 -12.59 -12.77 20.38
N LYS A 170 -13.25 -12.84 21.54
CA LYS A 170 -13.07 -11.84 22.60
C LYS A 170 -11.64 -11.88 23.13
N SER A 171 -11.20 -10.75 23.69
CA SER A 171 -9.96 -10.64 24.44
C SER A 171 -9.94 -11.58 25.65
N LYS A 172 -8.76 -11.80 26.22
CA LYS A 172 -8.59 -12.54 27.47
C LYS A 172 -9.35 -11.87 28.62
N GLU A 173 -9.74 -12.65 29.61
CA GLU A 173 -10.44 -12.15 30.79
C GLU A 173 -9.46 -11.89 31.95
N ASN A 174 -9.87 -11.07 32.91
CA ASN A 174 -9.20 -10.86 34.19
C ASN A 174 -7.74 -10.35 34.11
N ILE A 175 -7.38 -9.62 33.07
CA ILE A 175 -6.10 -8.91 33.02
C ILE A 175 -6.19 -7.66 33.90
N ILE A 176 -5.25 -7.51 34.83
CA ILE A 176 -5.15 -6.34 35.70
C ILE A 176 -4.69 -5.14 34.88
N CYS A 177 -5.46 -4.05 34.92
CA CYS A 177 -5.12 -2.80 34.27
C CYS A 177 -4.76 -1.70 35.26
N SER A 178 -3.97 -0.73 34.80
CA SER A 178 -3.67 0.46 35.58
C SER A 178 -4.91 1.32 35.87
N LYS A 179 -4.83 2.12 36.94
CA LYS A 179 -5.85 3.13 37.30
C LYS A 179 -5.62 4.47 36.59
N ARG A 180 -4.82 4.46 35.52
CA ARG A 180 -4.48 5.65 34.73
C ARG A 180 -5.74 6.37 34.26
N LYS A 181 -5.72 7.69 34.37
CA LYS A 181 -6.84 8.56 33.99
C LYS A 181 -6.43 9.47 32.85
N PHE A 182 -7.16 9.38 31.75
CA PHE A 182 -7.03 10.30 30.63
C PHE A 182 -8.13 11.37 30.68
N TYR A 183 -7.82 12.54 30.13
CA TYR A 183 -8.77 13.65 30.00
C TYR A 183 -8.55 14.36 28.67
N ILE A 184 -9.63 14.83 28.06
CA ILE A 184 -9.57 15.68 26.86
C ILE A 184 -9.99 17.09 27.25
N PHE A 185 -9.05 18.03 27.18
CA PHE A 185 -9.32 19.43 27.44
C PHE A 185 -9.69 20.16 26.14
N THR A 186 -10.83 20.87 26.19
CA THR A 186 -11.25 21.82 25.16
C THR A 186 -11.76 23.08 25.88
N PRO A 187 -11.37 24.30 25.47
CA PRO A 187 -11.83 25.53 26.11
C PRO A 187 -13.35 25.68 25.96
N SER A 188 -14.08 25.83 27.07
CA SER A 188 -15.54 25.93 27.08
C SER A 188 -16.07 27.33 26.74
N ASN A 189 -15.26 28.36 26.98
CA ASN A 189 -15.71 29.76 26.95
C ASN A 189 -15.57 30.42 25.58
N LEU A 190 -15.14 29.67 24.57
CA LEU A 190 -14.89 30.16 23.22
C LEU A 190 -15.88 29.54 22.25
N THR A 191 -16.24 30.32 21.22
CA THR A 191 -17.20 29.90 20.20
C THR A 191 -16.68 28.70 19.41
N LYS A 192 -17.54 27.70 19.22
CA LYS A 192 -17.27 26.54 18.37
C LYS A 192 -17.70 26.82 16.94
N ILE A 193 -16.89 26.39 15.99
CA ILE A 193 -17.11 26.52 14.55
C ILE A 193 -17.06 25.10 13.96
N GLU A 194 -17.90 24.81 12.96
CA GLU A 194 -17.83 23.55 12.24
C GLU A 194 -16.82 23.63 11.10
N HIS A 195 -15.85 22.72 11.09
CA HIS A 195 -15.00 22.44 9.95
C HIS A 195 -15.43 21.12 9.31
N LYS A 196 -15.62 21.13 7.99
CA LYS A 196 -16.07 19.96 7.24
C LYS A 196 -15.38 19.84 5.89
N ASN A 197 -15.11 18.62 5.47
CA ASN A 197 -14.77 18.29 4.09
C ASN A 197 -15.56 17.05 3.63
N SER A 198 -15.15 16.42 2.53
CA SER A 198 -15.84 15.24 1.99
C SER A 198 -15.82 14.02 2.92
N PHE A 199 -15.00 14.03 3.97
CA PHE A 199 -14.85 12.90 4.88
C PHE A 199 -14.97 13.26 6.37
N PHE A 200 -14.32 14.34 6.81
CA PHE A 200 -14.30 14.77 8.20
C PHE A 200 -15.33 15.87 8.46
N CYS A 201 -15.86 15.91 9.68
CA CYS A 201 -16.75 16.93 10.18
C CYS A 201 -16.47 17.13 11.67
N GLU A 202 -15.92 18.28 12.04
CA GLU A 202 -15.39 18.54 13.38
C GLU A 202 -15.87 19.88 13.93
N GLN A 203 -16.07 19.92 15.24
CA GLN A 203 -16.28 21.18 15.97
C GLN A 203 -14.92 21.66 16.49
N VAL A 204 -14.49 22.83 16.03
CA VAL A 204 -13.23 23.47 16.40
C VAL A 204 -13.48 24.69 17.26
N VAL A 205 -12.57 24.97 18.19
CA VAL A 205 -12.49 26.20 18.98
C VAL A 205 -11.38 27.06 18.40
N LYS A 206 -11.74 28.20 17.81
CA LYS A 206 -10.77 29.16 17.28
C LYS A 206 -10.18 29.98 18.41
N ILE A 207 -8.86 29.93 18.57
CA ILE A 207 -8.11 30.71 19.55
C ILE A 207 -7.26 31.71 18.77
N LYS A 208 -7.47 33.02 18.98
CA LYS A 208 -6.76 34.10 18.28
C LYS A 208 -5.48 34.51 19.03
N ALA A 209 -4.58 35.20 18.33
CA ALA A 209 -3.30 35.66 18.86
C ALA A 209 -3.38 36.57 20.08
N ASN A 210 -4.48 37.33 20.23
CA ASN A 210 -4.73 38.19 21.38
C ASN A 210 -5.41 37.46 22.56
N GLU A 211 -5.74 36.17 22.42
CA GLU A 211 -6.41 35.38 23.44
C GLU A 211 -5.41 34.50 24.22
N LYS A 212 -5.70 34.31 25.51
CA LYS A 212 -5.00 33.34 26.37
C LYS A 212 -5.99 32.37 26.95
N VAL A 213 -5.67 31.08 26.86
CA VAL A 213 -6.49 30.00 27.40
C VAL A 213 -5.79 29.42 28.61
N PHE A 214 -6.38 29.62 29.79
CA PHE A 214 -5.89 29.03 31.04
C PHE A 214 -6.44 27.63 31.22
N PHE A 215 -5.56 26.71 31.65
CA PHE A 215 -5.96 25.35 31.99
C PHE A 215 -6.67 25.37 33.36
N PRO A 216 -7.80 24.66 33.52
CA PRO A 216 -8.48 24.55 34.80
C PRO A 216 -7.58 23.94 35.88
N LYS A 217 -7.77 24.34 37.14
CA LYS A 217 -6.97 23.86 38.29
C LYS A 217 -7.09 22.36 38.51
N GLU A 218 -8.20 21.76 38.09
CA GLU A 218 -8.47 20.33 38.13
C GLU A 218 -7.49 19.52 37.26
N LEU A 219 -6.84 20.18 36.29
CA LEU A 219 -5.81 19.59 35.42
C LEU A 219 -4.41 19.68 36.02
N LYS A 220 -4.25 20.16 37.26
CA LYS A 220 -2.97 20.08 37.96
C LYS A 220 -2.46 18.63 38.01
N ASP A 221 -1.16 18.46 37.79
CA ASP A 221 -0.46 17.18 37.71
C ASP A 221 -0.85 16.30 36.52
N TYR A 222 -1.60 16.84 35.55
CA TYR A 222 -1.79 16.17 34.27
C TYR A 222 -0.65 16.48 33.31
N GLN A 223 -0.10 15.45 32.68
CA GLN A 223 0.85 15.56 31.58
C GLN A 223 0.10 15.72 30.26
N ILE A 224 0.53 16.67 29.43
CA ILE A 224 0.04 16.83 28.05
C ILE A 224 0.67 15.76 27.17
N LEU A 225 -0.17 14.98 26.48
CA LEU A 225 0.28 13.91 25.59
C LEU A 225 0.15 14.25 24.11
N GLY A 226 -0.86 15.03 23.72
CA GLY A 226 -1.07 15.36 22.31
C GLY A 226 -2.15 16.40 22.09
N ILE A 227 -2.15 17.00 20.90
CA ILE A 227 -2.99 18.15 20.55
C ILE A 227 -3.62 17.90 19.18
N HIS A 228 -4.95 17.99 19.11
CA HIS A 228 -5.74 17.83 17.90
C HIS A 228 -6.15 19.20 17.34
N THR A 229 -5.76 19.49 16.10
CA THR A 229 -6.09 20.75 15.42
C THR A 229 -6.58 20.51 14.00
N TRP A 230 -7.39 21.43 13.50
CA TRP A 230 -7.72 21.49 12.08
C TRP A 230 -7.88 22.94 11.62
N ASN A 231 -6.80 23.55 11.14
CA ASN A 231 -6.79 24.94 10.70
C ASN A 231 -7.34 25.08 9.28
N GLN A 232 -8.21 26.08 9.02
CA GLN A 232 -8.69 26.40 7.67
C GLN A 232 -8.32 27.81 7.27
N THR A 233 -7.73 27.99 6.08
CA THR A 233 -7.34 29.29 5.55
C THR A 233 -7.42 29.33 4.02
N ASN A 234 -7.63 30.52 3.45
CA ASN A 234 -7.55 30.78 2.01
C ASN A 234 -6.13 31.13 1.55
N LEU A 235 -5.14 31.06 2.46
CA LEU A 235 -3.73 31.33 2.18
C LEU A 235 -3.06 30.11 1.51
N THR A 236 -1.73 30.09 1.47
CA THR A 236 -0.98 29.01 0.83
C THR A 236 -1.11 27.70 1.59
N THR A 237 -1.00 26.58 0.88
CA THR A 237 -1.07 25.21 1.45
C THR A 237 0.03 24.89 2.46
N HIS A 238 1.11 25.67 2.48
CA HIS A 238 2.25 25.51 3.39
C HIS A 238 2.12 26.37 4.66
N THR A 239 1.01 27.10 4.82
CA THR A 239 0.74 27.91 6.01
C THR A 239 0.62 27.04 7.25
N ILE A 240 1.12 27.53 8.39
CA ILE A 240 1.04 26.84 9.68
C ILE A 240 0.37 27.71 10.73
N SER A 241 -0.17 27.11 11.78
CA SER A 241 -0.38 27.79 13.07
C SER A 241 0.68 27.34 14.07
N SER A 242 0.86 28.11 15.13
CA SER A 242 1.84 27.82 16.17
C SER A 242 1.31 28.24 17.51
N ILE A 243 1.52 27.40 18.52
CA ILE A 243 1.09 27.69 19.89
C ILE A 243 2.27 27.59 20.84
N ASN A 244 2.17 28.35 21.92
CA ASN A 244 2.91 28.12 23.14
C ASN A 244 1.98 27.55 24.20
N ILE A 245 2.46 26.53 24.92
CA ILE A 245 1.89 26.11 26.19
C ILE A 245 3.01 26.22 27.22
N GLU A 246 2.80 27.01 28.26
CA GLU A 246 3.85 27.24 29.25
C GLU A 246 3.31 27.44 30.66
N ASN A 247 4.20 27.20 31.60
CA ASN A 247 4.06 27.55 33.01
C ASN A 247 5.44 27.84 33.60
N SER A 248 5.55 27.83 34.93
CA SER A 248 6.81 28.08 35.64
C SER A 248 7.89 27.02 35.39
N SER A 249 7.51 25.81 34.97
CA SER A 249 8.37 24.62 34.89
C SER A 249 8.70 24.20 33.45
N PHE A 250 7.86 24.54 32.46
CA PHE A 250 8.12 24.22 31.06
C PHE A 250 7.57 25.28 30.09
N LYS A 251 8.14 25.30 28.88
CA LYS A 251 7.65 26.06 27.73
C LYS A 251 7.70 25.15 26.50
N LEU A 252 6.53 24.89 25.92
CA LEU A 252 6.34 24.06 24.73
C LEU A 252 5.92 24.96 23.57
N VAL A 253 6.64 24.88 22.45
CA VAL A 253 6.35 25.58 21.19
C VAL A 253 6.08 24.53 20.12
N LYS A 254 4.83 24.43 19.65
CA LYS A 254 4.41 23.40 18.67
C LYS A 254 3.76 24.05 17.45
N ASN A 255 4.04 23.50 16.26
CA ASN A 255 3.51 23.98 14.99
C ASN A 255 2.47 22.99 14.44
N PHE A 256 1.47 23.49 13.72
CA PHE A 256 0.39 22.69 13.14
C PHE A 256 0.13 23.11 11.70
N GLY A 257 -0.16 22.15 10.84
CA GLY A 257 -0.51 22.39 9.44
C GLY A 257 -1.99 22.72 9.26
N LEU A 258 -2.45 22.73 8.01
CA LEU A 258 -3.85 23.00 7.67
C LEU A 258 -4.76 21.74 7.67
N ILE A 259 -4.17 20.56 7.80
CA ILE A 259 -4.92 19.30 7.75
C ILE A 259 -5.39 18.89 9.15
N ASN A 260 -6.52 18.19 9.20
CA ASN A 260 -7.05 17.60 10.43
C ASN A 260 -6.06 16.58 11.00
N THR A 261 -5.36 16.94 12.07
CA THR A 261 -4.25 16.15 12.61
C THR A 261 -4.15 16.21 14.13
N PHE A 262 -3.81 15.07 14.69
CA PHE A 262 -3.38 14.92 16.08
C PHE A 262 -1.85 14.88 16.13
N GLN A 263 -1.24 15.73 16.95
CA GLN A 263 0.21 15.81 17.12
C GLN A 263 0.59 15.35 18.52
N ASP A 264 1.40 14.30 18.62
CA ASP A 264 2.02 13.85 19.86
C ASP A 264 2.95 14.92 20.45
N ILE A 265 2.97 15.00 21.79
CA ILE A 265 3.90 15.82 22.56
C ILE A 265 5.07 14.98 23.05
N GLN A 266 6.28 15.42 22.72
CA GLN A 266 7.53 14.71 23.05
C GLN A 266 8.04 15.07 24.44
N ASN A 267 7.77 16.29 24.90
CA ASN A 267 8.20 16.78 26.19
C ASN A 267 7.47 16.08 27.36
N GLU A 268 8.10 15.06 27.95
CA GLU A 268 7.56 14.34 29.12
C GLU A 268 7.44 15.21 30.39
N LYS A 269 8.04 16.40 30.40
CA LYS A 269 7.95 17.37 31.49
C LYS A 269 6.83 18.40 31.28
N ALA A 270 6.04 18.30 30.21
CA ALA A 270 4.88 19.16 29.95
C ALA A 270 3.71 18.82 30.90
N ILE A 271 3.91 19.09 32.20
CA ILE A 271 2.98 18.81 33.29
C ILE A 271 2.29 20.10 33.69
N CYS A 272 0.97 20.11 33.64
CA CYS A 272 0.13 21.22 34.01
C CYS A 272 0.24 21.53 35.51
N ASP A 273 0.32 22.83 35.81
CA ASP A 273 0.20 23.43 37.14
C ASP A 273 -0.94 24.47 37.14
N ASP A 274 -1.15 25.12 38.28
CA ASP A 274 -2.22 26.12 38.47
C ASP A 274 -2.02 27.40 37.63
N LYS A 275 -0.90 27.53 36.91
CA LYS A 275 -0.53 28.68 36.09
C LYS A 275 -0.33 28.31 34.62
N THR A 276 -0.74 27.12 34.20
CA THR A 276 -0.54 26.67 32.83
C THR A 276 -1.53 27.33 31.88
N PHE A 277 -1.01 27.92 30.80
CA PHE A 277 -1.83 28.57 29.77
C PHE A 277 -1.29 28.30 28.37
N LEU A 278 -2.19 28.47 27.40
CA LEU A 278 -1.94 28.36 25.96
C LEU A 278 -2.20 29.71 25.28
N TYR A 279 -1.35 30.05 24.32
CA TYR A 279 -1.57 31.20 23.42
C TYR A 279 -0.96 30.94 22.03
N VAL A 280 -1.40 31.69 21.03
CA VAL A 280 -0.92 31.56 19.63
C VAL A 280 0.31 32.43 19.40
N ASN A 281 1.33 31.87 18.73
CA ASN A 281 2.52 32.60 18.32
C ASN A 281 2.36 33.14 16.89
N THR A 282 2.40 34.47 16.76
CA THR A 282 2.48 35.15 15.46
C THR A 282 3.92 35.41 15.02
N GLN A 283 4.86 35.44 15.97
CA GLN A 283 6.28 35.66 15.70
C GLN A 283 7.01 34.34 15.35
N ILE A 284 8.11 34.48 14.61
CA ILE A 284 8.99 33.35 14.27
C ILE A 284 9.70 32.90 15.55
N THR A 285 9.18 31.84 16.16
CA THR A 285 9.76 31.19 17.32
C THR A 285 10.23 29.79 16.94
N LYS A 286 11.42 29.41 17.41
CA LYS A 286 11.95 28.06 17.21
C LYS A 286 11.03 27.08 17.94
N GLN A 287 10.57 26.04 17.24
CA GLN A 287 9.77 24.98 17.84
C GLN A 287 10.60 24.23 18.89
N SER A 288 9.95 23.84 20.00
CA SER A 288 10.62 23.06 21.06
C SER A 288 10.79 21.60 20.67
N GLU A 289 9.99 21.13 19.74
CA GLU A 289 9.96 19.75 19.27
C GLU A 289 9.39 19.67 17.85
N GLU A 290 9.71 18.60 17.13
CA GLU A 290 9.23 18.39 15.78
C GLU A 290 7.73 18.03 15.73
N SER A 291 7.09 18.44 14.65
CA SER A 291 5.68 18.11 14.35
C SER A 291 5.64 17.22 13.12
N LEU A 292 4.88 16.13 13.21
CA LEU A 292 4.83 15.12 12.16
C LEU A 292 4.22 15.73 10.89
N GLY A 293 4.93 15.58 9.77
CA GLY A 293 4.52 16.13 8.47
C GLY A 293 4.87 17.61 8.24
N LEU A 294 5.60 18.27 9.17
CA LEU A 294 5.97 19.69 9.07
C LEU A 294 7.49 19.95 9.05
N SER A 295 8.29 18.95 8.64
CA SER A 295 9.76 19.07 8.60
C SER A 295 10.28 20.18 7.69
N SER A 296 9.47 20.68 6.74
CA SER A 296 9.83 21.72 5.78
C SER A 296 9.52 23.15 6.27
N ALA A 297 8.84 23.31 7.41
CA ALA A 297 8.49 24.61 7.94
C ALA A 297 9.75 25.35 8.41
N ASN A 298 9.90 26.60 7.98
CA ASN A 298 11.05 27.45 8.28
C ASN A 298 10.60 28.89 8.60
N GLU A 299 11.56 29.79 8.77
CA GLU A 299 11.32 31.19 9.13
C GLU A 299 10.49 31.96 8.08
N LYS A 300 10.49 31.52 6.83
CA LYS A 300 9.69 32.10 5.74
C LYS A 300 8.28 31.50 5.64
N THR A 301 7.98 30.46 6.41
CA THR A 301 6.66 29.83 6.41
C THR A 301 5.63 30.77 7.04
N LEU A 302 4.57 31.06 6.29
CA LEU A 302 3.50 31.93 6.74
C LEU A 302 2.80 31.34 7.98
N ARG A 303 2.54 32.18 8.98
CA ARG A 303 1.90 31.80 10.25
C ARG A 303 0.52 32.44 10.38
N LEU A 304 -0.46 31.64 10.76
CA LEU A 304 -1.79 32.11 11.15
C LEU A 304 -1.70 32.83 12.50
N ASP A 305 -2.52 33.85 12.66
CA ASP A 305 -2.77 34.54 13.91
C ASP A 305 -3.86 33.86 14.76
N TYR A 306 -4.18 32.59 14.45
CA TYR A 306 -5.06 31.74 15.23
C TYR A 306 -4.66 30.27 15.13
N VAL A 307 -5.22 29.45 16.01
CA VAL A 307 -5.28 28.00 15.90
C VAL A 307 -6.73 27.54 16.04
N ASP A 308 -7.13 26.57 15.24
CA ASP A 308 -8.44 25.93 15.33
C ASP A 308 -8.29 24.59 16.07
N LEU A 309 -8.53 24.63 17.39
CA LEU A 309 -8.30 23.53 18.33
C LEU A 309 -9.52 22.61 18.45
N ILE A 310 -9.31 21.29 18.36
CA ILE A 310 -10.36 20.29 18.60
C ILE A 310 -10.28 19.79 20.05
N GLY A 311 -9.09 19.46 20.53
CA GLY A 311 -8.88 19.07 21.93
C GLY A 311 -7.43 18.72 22.24
N ILE A 312 -7.12 18.66 23.54
CA ILE A 312 -5.80 18.33 24.07
C ILE A 312 -5.93 17.06 24.91
N LEU A 313 -5.18 16.02 24.57
CA LEU A 313 -5.13 14.79 25.36
C LEU A 313 -4.17 14.97 26.54
N LEU A 314 -4.65 14.66 27.74
CA LEU A 314 -3.85 14.65 28.95
C LEU A 314 -3.95 13.32 29.69
N VAL A 315 -2.93 13.02 30.49
CA VAL A 315 -2.91 11.88 31.41
C VAL A 315 -2.56 12.35 32.82
N LYS A 316 -3.29 11.89 33.83
CA LYS A 316 -2.95 12.18 35.23
C LYS A 316 -1.64 11.51 35.58
N LYS A 317 -0.64 12.27 36.03
CA LYS A 317 0.60 11.70 36.53
C LYS A 317 0.31 10.96 37.82
N GLU A 318 0.64 9.67 37.87
CA GLU A 318 0.59 8.93 39.13
C GLU A 318 1.76 9.40 40.01
N VAL A 319 1.45 9.80 41.25
CA VAL A 319 2.48 10.05 42.27
C VAL A 319 3.07 8.68 42.61
N VAL A 320 4.26 8.39 42.07
CA VAL A 320 4.97 7.14 42.35
C VAL A 320 5.27 7.11 43.85
N LYS A 321 4.45 6.39 44.63
CA LYS A 321 4.64 6.23 46.08
C LYS A 321 5.31 4.92 46.47
N ASN A 322 5.60 4.04 45.52
CA ASN A 322 6.50 2.90 45.65
C ASN A 322 6.83 2.45 44.23
N GLU A 323 8.11 2.24 43.94
CA GLU A 323 8.58 1.57 42.74
C GLU A 323 8.07 0.11 42.75
N TYR A 324 6.83 -0.10 42.34
CA TYR A 324 6.58 -1.25 41.49
C TYR A 324 7.08 -0.82 40.12
N THR A 325 8.36 -1.08 39.88
CA THR A 325 8.88 -1.22 38.53
C THR A 325 7.96 -2.22 37.81
N ILE A 326 6.97 -1.72 37.08
CA ILE A 326 6.59 -2.37 35.84
C ILE A 326 7.82 -2.17 34.97
N THR A 327 8.82 -3.02 35.20
CA THR A 327 9.91 -3.22 34.27
C THR A 327 9.23 -3.50 32.94
N PRO A 328 9.47 -2.69 31.89
CA PRO A 328 9.15 -3.14 30.55
C PRO A 328 9.83 -4.51 30.43
N PRO A 329 9.10 -5.59 30.11
CA PRO A 329 9.72 -6.91 30.03
C PRO A 329 10.99 -6.78 29.20
N HIS A 330 12.10 -7.11 29.85
CA HIS A 330 13.46 -6.82 29.43
C HIS A 330 13.62 -6.86 27.90
N HIS A 331 14.32 -5.85 27.37
CA HIS A 331 14.68 -5.67 25.96
C HIS A 331 15.51 -6.81 25.33
N HIS A 332 15.67 -7.95 26.01
CA HIS A 332 16.40 -9.12 25.55
C HIS A 332 15.53 -10.35 25.73
N TYR A 333 15.35 -11.11 24.65
CA TYR A 333 14.42 -12.24 24.42
C TYR A 333 13.07 -11.86 23.81
N TYR A 334 13.08 -11.55 22.51
CA TYR A 334 11.88 -11.69 21.66
C TYR A 334 12.21 -12.64 20.52
N TYR A 335 12.16 -13.94 20.83
CA TYR A 335 12.12 -15.02 19.84
C TYR A 335 10.73 -15.66 19.91
N TYR A 336 9.98 -15.54 18.81
CA TYR A 336 8.76 -16.29 18.46
C TYR A 336 7.62 -16.33 19.49
N HIS A 337 6.84 -15.26 19.58
CA HIS A 337 5.41 -15.45 19.86
C HIS A 337 4.72 -15.87 18.56
N ILE A 338 4.58 -17.19 18.35
CA ILE A 338 3.77 -17.74 17.26
C ILE A 338 2.31 -17.46 17.59
N ILE A 339 1.82 -16.31 17.12
CA ILE A 339 0.40 -15.98 17.13
C ILE A 339 -0.22 -16.71 15.93
N ASN A 340 -1.39 -17.31 16.13
CA ASN A 340 -2.26 -17.72 15.02
C ASN A 340 -2.77 -16.44 14.35
N THR A 341 -1.98 -15.91 13.43
CA THR A 341 -2.28 -14.73 12.63
C THR A 341 -3.41 -15.10 11.67
N ASN A 342 -4.42 -14.26 11.53
CA ASN A 342 -5.53 -14.51 10.59
C ASN A 342 -5.09 -14.27 9.13
N GLU A 343 -3.95 -14.87 8.72
CA GLU A 343 -3.30 -14.74 7.41
C GLU A 343 -4.22 -15.14 6.27
N ILE A 344 -5.18 -16.04 6.52
CA ILE A 344 -6.19 -16.44 5.54
C ILE A 344 -7.07 -15.27 5.06
N LEU A 345 -7.16 -14.18 5.83
CA LEU A 345 -7.89 -12.98 5.45
C LEU A 345 -7.07 -12.05 4.55
N ILE A 346 -5.75 -12.21 4.54
CA ILE A 346 -4.85 -11.43 3.69
C ILE A 346 -5.08 -11.90 2.23
N PRO A 347 -5.35 -10.98 1.29
CA PRO A 347 -5.50 -11.33 -0.12
C PRO A 347 -4.25 -12.02 -0.67
N PRO A 348 -4.33 -12.75 -1.81
CA PRO A 348 -3.20 -13.47 -2.37
C PRO A 348 -2.18 -12.53 -3.05
N ILE A 349 -1.49 -11.71 -2.28
CA ILE A 349 -0.56 -10.67 -2.78
C ILE A 349 0.62 -11.31 -3.53
N VAL A 350 1.05 -12.51 -3.15
CA VAL A 350 2.06 -13.29 -3.91
C VAL A 350 1.59 -13.53 -5.34
N PHE A 351 0.32 -13.92 -5.53
CA PHE A 351 -0.24 -14.13 -6.86
C PHE A 351 -0.35 -12.81 -7.64
N TYR A 352 -0.70 -11.70 -6.97
CA TYR A 352 -0.69 -10.38 -7.61
C TYR A 352 0.70 -9.97 -8.10
N LYS A 353 1.75 -10.29 -7.34
CA LYS A 353 3.16 -10.10 -7.74
C LYS A 353 3.49 -10.91 -8.99
N GLU A 354 3.14 -12.19 -9.00
CA GLU A 354 3.39 -13.08 -10.15
C GLU A 354 2.68 -12.58 -11.42
N LEU A 355 1.40 -12.20 -11.32
CA LEU A 355 0.65 -11.62 -12.43
C LEU A 355 1.25 -10.31 -12.95
N ALA A 356 1.69 -9.43 -12.06
CA ALA A 356 2.31 -8.16 -12.43
C ALA A 356 3.64 -8.38 -13.17
N LEU A 357 4.45 -9.35 -12.71
CA LEU A 357 5.70 -9.73 -13.38
C LEU A 357 5.42 -10.35 -14.75
N GLU A 358 4.43 -11.25 -14.87
CA GLU A 358 4.03 -11.83 -16.15
C GLU A 358 3.55 -10.77 -17.13
N TYR A 359 2.69 -9.84 -16.68
CA TYR A 359 2.21 -8.73 -17.49
C TYR A 359 3.37 -7.82 -17.95
N HIS A 360 4.34 -7.53 -17.07
CA HIS A 360 5.51 -6.74 -17.42
C HIS A 360 6.35 -7.42 -18.50
N GLU A 361 6.58 -8.73 -18.40
CA GLU A 361 7.30 -9.49 -19.42
C GLU A 361 6.54 -9.54 -20.76
N LEU A 362 5.20 -9.70 -20.73
CA LEU A 362 4.36 -9.66 -21.92
C LEU A 362 4.38 -8.29 -22.62
N THR A 363 4.29 -7.20 -21.85
CA THR A 363 4.32 -5.83 -22.40
C THR A 363 5.68 -5.45 -22.95
N LYS A 364 6.77 -5.89 -22.31
CA LYS A 364 8.13 -5.73 -22.83
C LYS A 364 8.31 -6.49 -24.13
N LEU A 365 7.82 -7.74 -24.20
CA LEU A 365 7.84 -8.54 -25.44
C LEU A 365 7.03 -7.89 -26.56
N ASP A 366 5.88 -7.30 -26.26
CA ASP A 366 5.05 -6.61 -27.24
C ASP A 366 5.71 -5.31 -27.74
N THR A 367 6.26 -4.49 -26.83
CA THR A 367 7.03 -3.28 -27.18
C THR A 367 8.25 -3.63 -28.05
N GLN A 368 8.98 -4.68 -27.68
CA GLN A 368 10.12 -5.16 -28.45
C GLN A 368 9.68 -5.70 -29.82
N THR A 369 8.58 -6.44 -29.89
CA THR A 369 8.01 -6.94 -31.16
C THR A 369 7.54 -5.79 -32.06
N PHE A 370 6.94 -4.75 -31.49
CA PHE A 370 6.52 -3.55 -32.20
C PHE A 370 7.72 -2.77 -32.77
N LEU A 371 8.71 -2.45 -31.94
CA LEU A 371 9.95 -1.79 -32.39
C LEU A 371 10.68 -2.60 -33.47
N GLN A 372 10.73 -3.93 -33.30
CA GLN A 372 11.25 -4.85 -34.32
C GLN A 372 10.48 -4.77 -35.63
N SER A 373 9.15 -4.60 -35.59
CA SER A 373 8.31 -4.49 -36.78
C SER A 373 8.52 -3.18 -37.51
N GLN A 374 8.65 -2.07 -36.78
CA GLN A 374 8.94 -0.75 -37.36
C GLN A 374 10.33 -0.74 -38.01
N ASN A 375 11.34 -1.26 -37.31
CA ASN A 375 12.69 -1.39 -37.86
C ASN A 375 12.76 -2.32 -39.08
N HIS A 376 12.01 -3.44 -39.06
CA HIS A 376 11.93 -4.34 -40.21
C HIS A 376 11.25 -3.69 -41.42
N ASN A 377 10.13 -3.00 -41.21
CA ASN A 377 9.40 -2.31 -42.26
C ASN A 377 10.25 -1.17 -42.87
N LEU A 378 10.98 -0.43 -42.03
CA LEU A 378 11.91 0.60 -42.47
C LEU A 378 13.05 0.02 -43.32
N LEU A 379 13.68 -1.09 -42.87
CA LEU A 379 14.70 -1.79 -43.63
C LEU A 379 14.18 -2.30 -44.99
N CYS A 380 12.97 -2.86 -45.02
CA CYS A 380 12.33 -3.29 -46.26
C CYS A 380 12.04 -2.12 -47.20
N PHE A 381 11.60 -0.98 -46.67
CA PHE A 381 11.36 0.25 -47.43
C PHE A 381 12.63 0.82 -48.06
N LEU A 382 13.71 0.97 -47.27
CA LEU A 382 15.00 1.47 -47.74
C LEU A 382 15.59 0.58 -48.84
N ASN A 383 15.51 -0.75 -48.67
CA ASN A 383 15.97 -1.70 -49.68
C ASN A 383 15.12 -1.66 -50.96
N HIS A 384 13.79 -1.58 -50.83
CA HIS A 384 12.87 -1.49 -51.98
C HIS A 384 13.08 -0.19 -52.79
N LYS A 385 13.41 0.92 -52.13
CA LYS A 385 13.68 2.21 -52.77
C LYS A 385 15.09 2.34 -53.34
N GLY A 386 15.96 1.33 -53.17
CA GLY A 386 17.33 1.34 -53.69
C GLY A 386 18.29 2.27 -52.93
N LEU A 387 17.92 2.69 -51.72
CA LEU A 387 18.64 3.67 -50.90
C LEU A 387 19.76 2.99 -50.08
N LYS A 388 20.78 2.48 -50.77
CA LYS A 388 21.86 1.65 -50.18
C LYS A 388 22.68 2.38 -49.10
N ASN A 389 22.99 3.66 -49.29
CA ASN A 389 23.80 4.42 -48.32
C ASN A 389 23.06 4.65 -46.99
N GLU A 390 21.76 4.96 -47.05
CA GLU A 390 20.91 5.16 -45.86
C GLU A 390 20.66 3.84 -45.12
N TYR A 391 20.54 2.74 -45.86
CA TYR A 391 20.52 1.39 -45.31
C TYR A 391 21.80 1.08 -44.51
N GLU A 392 22.97 1.37 -45.07
CA GLU A 392 24.26 1.14 -44.39
C GLU A 392 24.45 2.05 -43.17
N ILE A 393 24.06 3.33 -43.26
CA ILE A 393 24.10 4.28 -42.13
C ILE A 393 23.20 3.83 -40.97
N PHE A 394 21.98 3.35 -41.25
CA PHE A 394 21.05 2.86 -40.23
C PHE A 394 21.59 1.65 -39.46
N ILE A 395 22.27 0.73 -40.17
CA ILE A 395 22.94 -0.44 -39.59
C ILE A 395 24.20 -0.04 -38.79
N HIS A 396 24.93 0.99 -39.24
CA HIS A 396 26.17 1.42 -38.60
C HIS A 396 25.93 2.29 -37.34
N GLN A 397 24.80 3.01 -37.27
CA GLN A 397 24.39 3.81 -36.11
C GLN A 397 23.69 2.95 -35.04
N ASN A 398 22.95 1.92 -35.44
CA ASN A 398 22.35 0.95 -34.52
C ASN A 398 23.20 -0.34 -34.53
N ASN A 399 24.17 -0.43 -33.62
CA ASN A 399 25.20 -1.50 -33.51
C ASN A 399 24.70 -2.97 -33.53
N GLN A 400 23.39 -3.24 -33.64
CA GLN A 400 22.79 -4.55 -33.55
C GLN A 400 21.56 -4.71 -34.47
N LEU A 401 21.52 -5.78 -35.25
CA LEU A 401 20.37 -6.18 -36.07
C LEU A 401 19.24 -6.73 -35.19
N TYR A 402 18.00 -6.25 -35.37
CA TYR A 402 16.81 -6.69 -34.64
C TYR A 402 15.70 -7.17 -35.59
N GLY A 403 14.86 -8.12 -35.15
CA GLY A 403 13.73 -8.65 -35.92
C GLY A 403 13.85 -10.13 -36.30
N ALA A 404 14.73 -10.89 -35.64
CA ALA A 404 14.77 -12.35 -35.80
C ALA A 404 13.44 -13.01 -35.42
N SER A 405 12.72 -12.46 -34.42
CA SER A 405 11.40 -12.96 -34.01
C SER A 405 10.38 -12.87 -35.15
N LEU A 406 10.30 -11.72 -35.83
CA LEU A 406 9.42 -11.52 -36.99
C LEU A 406 9.81 -12.44 -38.14
N ARG A 407 11.10 -12.57 -38.44
CA ARG A 407 11.57 -13.51 -39.46
C ARG A 407 11.25 -14.97 -39.14
N ILE A 408 11.13 -15.34 -37.86
CA ILE A 408 10.65 -16.67 -37.45
C ILE A 408 9.13 -16.78 -37.59
N LYS A 409 8.37 -15.73 -37.26
CA LYS A 409 6.91 -15.65 -37.45
C LYS A 409 6.51 -15.61 -38.93
N GLU A 410 7.37 -15.09 -39.80
CA GLU A 410 7.19 -15.08 -41.25
C GLU A 410 7.46 -16.45 -41.91
N ARG A 411 8.03 -17.41 -41.17
CA ARG A 411 8.27 -18.76 -41.71
C ARG A 411 6.94 -19.46 -42.01
N LEU A 412 6.96 -20.27 -43.05
CA LEU A 412 5.83 -21.09 -43.47
C LEU A 412 5.23 -21.91 -42.31
N SER A 413 6.07 -22.47 -41.42
CA SER A 413 5.61 -23.24 -40.26
C SER A 413 4.74 -22.42 -39.31
N TYR A 414 5.05 -21.14 -39.11
CA TYR A 414 4.30 -20.29 -38.18
C TYR A 414 2.97 -19.85 -38.82
N LYS A 415 3.02 -19.36 -40.07
CA LYS A 415 1.83 -18.94 -40.83
C LYS A 415 0.81 -20.06 -41.02
N LEU A 416 1.26 -21.28 -41.29
CA LEU A 416 0.37 -22.44 -41.38
C LEU A 416 -0.31 -22.76 -40.05
N GLY A 417 0.40 -22.61 -38.93
CA GLY A 417 -0.18 -22.81 -37.60
C GLY A 417 -1.20 -21.75 -37.21
N GLU A 418 -0.96 -20.48 -37.56
CA GLU A 418 -1.93 -19.40 -37.36
C GLU A 418 -3.22 -19.67 -38.15
N ALA A 419 -3.09 -20.13 -39.40
CA ALA A 419 -4.24 -20.54 -40.21
C ALA A 419 -5.01 -21.70 -39.59
N ILE A 420 -4.33 -22.68 -38.98
CA ILE A 420 -4.99 -23.77 -38.22
C ILE A 420 -5.77 -23.20 -37.04
N ILE A 421 -5.14 -22.38 -36.20
CA ILE A 421 -5.76 -21.83 -34.99
C ILE A 421 -7.00 -21.00 -35.36
N LYS A 422 -6.85 -20.05 -36.28
CA LYS A 422 -7.92 -19.13 -36.70
C LYS A 422 -9.15 -19.86 -37.21
N ASN A 423 -8.96 -20.96 -37.94
CA ASN A 423 -10.05 -21.72 -38.54
C ASN A 423 -10.53 -22.89 -37.67
N SER A 424 -9.82 -23.23 -36.59
CA SER A 424 -10.20 -24.31 -35.67
C SER A 424 -11.27 -23.93 -34.64
N GLN A 425 -11.69 -22.66 -34.60
CA GLN A 425 -12.63 -22.13 -33.59
C GLN A 425 -14.11 -22.37 -33.92
N SER A 426 -14.43 -22.91 -35.11
CA SER A 426 -15.81 -23.25 -35.48
C SER A 426 -15.89 -24.50 -36.34
N TYR A 427 -17.02 -25.22 -36.29
CA TYR A 427 -17.25 -26.43 -37.07
C TYR A 427 -17.10 -26.20 -38.59
N LEU A 428 -17.67 -25.10 -39.10
CA LEU A 428 -17.52 -24.70 -40.52
C LEU A 428 -16.09 -24.23 -40.86
N GLY A 429 -15.38 -23.64 -39.89
CA GLY A 429 -13.98 -23.26 -40.05
C GLY A 429 -13.05 -24.47 -40.24
N TYR A 430 -13.33 -25.58 -39.55
CA TYR A 430 -12.53 -26.80 -39.65
C TYR A 430 -12.45 -27.35 -41.08
N PHE A 431 -13.58 -27.36 -41.80
CA PHE A 431 -13.63 -27.78 -43.21
C PHE A 431 -12.88 -26.82 -44.17
N LYS A 432 -12.69 -25.55 -43.78
CA LYS A 432 -11.95 -24.55 -44.57
C LYS A 432 -10.44 -24.65 -44.42
N ILE A 433 -9.94 -25.31 -43.37
CA ILE A 433 -8.50 -25.43 -43.06
C ILE A 433 -7.67 -25.90 -44.28
N PRO A 434 -8.02 -26.98 -45.01
CA PRO A 434 -7.22 -27.42 -46.16
C PRO A 434 -7.07 -26.36 -47.26
N PHE A 435 -8.12 -25.58 -47.52
CA PHE A 435 -8.13 -24.52 -48.52
C PHE A 435 -7.30 -23.31 -48.07
N GLU A 436 -7.46 -22.89 -46.82
CA GLU A 436 -6.68 -21.80 -46.22
C GLU A 436 -5.18 -22.12 -46.15
N LEU A 437 -4.82 -23.36 -45.81
CA LEU A 437 -3.42 -23.80 -45.81
C LEU A 437 -2.81 -23.79 -47.21
N ARG A 438 -3.58 -24.17 -48.24
CA ARG A 438 -3.15 -24.10 -49.64
C ARG A 438 -2.93 -22.65 -50.08
N LYS A 439 -3.82 -21.74 -49.68
CA LYS A 439 -3.72 -20.29 -49.94
C LYS A 439 -2.46 -19.71 -49.30
N VAL A 440 -2.27 -19.92 -47.99
CA VAL A 440 -1.09 -19.47 -47.23
C VAL A 440 0.21 -20.00 -47.85
N LYS A 441 0.24 -21.29 -48.25
CA LYS A 441 1.39 -21.88 -48.92
C LYS A 441 1.69 -21.18 -50.25
N LYS A 442 0.67 -20.95 -51.08
CA LYS A 442 0.82 -20.29 -52.39
C LYS A 442 1.33 -18.85 -52.24
N GLU A 443 0.76 -18.08 -51.31
CA GLU A 443 1.17 -16.70 -51.02
C GLU A 443 2.60 -16.65 -50.47
N HIS A 444 2.97 -17.56 -49.56
CA HIS A 444 4.33 -17.63 -49.00
C HIS A 444 5.40 -17.84 -50.07
N PHE A 445 5.17 -18.77 -51.01
CA PHE A 445 6.13 -19.03 -52.10
C PHE A 445 6.11 -17.96 -53.20
N LYS A 446 5.01 -17.21 -53.35
CA LYS A 446 4.98 -16.02 -54.22
C LYS A 446 5.88 -14.93 -53.64
N ASN A 447 5.71 -14.61 -52.36
CA ASN A 447 6.44 -13.52 -51.68
C ASN A 447 7.92 -13.86 -51.42
N GLN A 448 8.30 -15.15 -51.35
CA GLN A 448 9.70 -15.57 -51.22
C GLN A 448 10.55 -15.28 -52.47
N LYS A 449 9.96 -15.16 -53.66
CA LYS A 449 10.70 -14.86 -54.90
C LYS A 449 11.33 -13.46 -54.87
N ASP A 450 10.78 -12.56 -54.06
CA ASP A 450 11.16 -11.14 -53.98
C ASP A 450 12.11 -10.83 -52.80
N GLN A 451 12.39 -11.80 -51.90
CA GLN A 451 13.29 -11.65 -50.76
C GLN A 451 14.61 -12.42 -50.97
N LYS A 452 15.53 -11.87 -51.76
CA LYS A 452 16.93 -12.32 -51.80
C LYS A 452 17.79 -11.22 -51.17
N ASN A 453 18.64 -11.58 -50.20
CA ASN A 453 19.67 -10.74 -49.53
C ASN A 453 19.41 -10.26 -48.09
N LEU A 454 18.73 -11.04 -47.23
CA LEU A 454 18.72 -10.76 -45.77
C LEU A 454 19.88 -11.47 -45.03
N PRO A 455 20.51 -10.86 -44.01
CA PRO A 455 21.55 -11.50 -43.19
C PRO A 455 21.07 -12.80 -42.53
N SER A 456 22.00 -13.64 -42.06
CA SER A 456 21.64 -14.86 -41.33
C SER A 456 20.89 -14.53 -40.03
N LEU A 457 19.96 -15.39 -39.60
CA LEU A 457 19.21 -15.15 -38.35
C LEU A 457 20.11 -15.06 -37.11
N LYS A 458 21.28 -15.72 -37.12
CA LYS A 458 22.24 -15.69 -36.01
C LYS A 458 22.93 -14.34 -35.86
N ALA A 459 22.93 -13.51 -36.92
CA ALA A 459 23.52 -12.17 -36.90
C ALA A 459 22.63 -11.12 -36.19
N TYR A 460 21.42 -11.50 -35.76
CA TYR A 460 20.48 -10.63 -35.07
C TYR A 460 20.66 -10.71 -33.55
N ALA A 461 20.71 -9.58 -32.87
CA ALA A 461 20.86 -9.51 -31.43
C ALA A 461 19.68 -10.14 -30.67
N ASP A 462 18.47 -10.07 -31.23
CA ASP A 462 17.30 -10.75 -30.65
C ASP A 462 17.25 -12.26 -30.97
N TYR A 463 18.24 -12.84 -31.65
CA TYR A 463 18.17 -14.24 -32.10
C TYR A 463 17.91 -15.24 -30.96
N LYS A 464 18.61 -15.09 -29.82
CA LYS A 464 18.46 -16.00 -28.66
C LYS A 464 17.02 -15.96 -28.11
N HIS A 465 16.45 -14.76 -27.98
CA HIS A 465 15.07 -14.55 -27.56
C HIS A 465 14.07 -15.00 -28.62
N ALA A 466 14.34 -14.73 -29.89
CA ALA A 466 13.50 -15.14 -31.02
C ALA A 466 13.33 -16.66 -31.15
N GLN A 467 14.23 -17.47 -30.57
CA GLN A 467 14.04 -18.92 -30.49
C GLN A 467 12.82 -19.31 -29.65
N ILE A 468 12.37 -18.46 -28.71
CA ILE A 468 11.12 -18.64 -27.95
C ILE A 468 9.91 -18.67 -28.90
N ALA A 469 9.94 -17.95 -30.02
CA ALA A 469 8.85 -18.03 -31.01
C ALA A 469 8.67 -19.45 -31.59
N LYS A 470 9.68 -20.32 -31.48
CA LYS A 470 9.57 -21.74 -31.86
C LYS A 470 8.84 -22.61 -30.83
N THR A 471 8.64 -22.11 -29.61
CA THR A 471 7.85 -22.78 -28.58
C THR A 471 6.39 -22.33 -28.59
N HIS A 472 6.03 -21.32 -29.38
CA HIS A 472 4.65 -20.84 -29.51
C HIS A 472 3.75 -21.88 -30.19
N LEU A 473 2.47 -21.91 -29.79
CA LEU A 473 1.49 -22.84 -30.34
C LEU A 473 1.36 -22.81 -31.88
N PRO A 474 1.29 -21.63 -32.57
CA PRO A 474 1.25 -21.60 -34.02
C PRO A 474 2.47 -22.30 -34.66
N TYR A 475 3.68 -22.01 -34.18
CA TYR A 475 4.88 -22.66 -34.70
C TYR A 475 4.83 -24.17 -34.51
N LEU A 476 4.46 -24.65 -33.32
CA LEU A 476 4.39 -26.08 -33.01
C LEU A 476 3.39 -26.82 -33.90
N LEU A 477 2.20 -26.25 -34.11
CA LEU A 477 1.15 -26.82 -34.94
C LEU A 477 1.55 -26.89 -36.42
N GLY A 478 2.03 -25.78 -37.00
CA GLY A 478 2.42 -25.78 -38.40
C GLY A 478 3.73 -26.53 -38.68
N ASN A 479 4.64 -26.63 -37.70
CA ASN A 479 5.79 -27.52 -37.80
C ASN A 479 5.36 -29.00 -37.82
N ALA A 480 4.39 -29.40 -36.98
CA ALA A 480 3.84 -30.76 -37.01
C ALA A 480 3.15 -31.08 -38.36
N LEU A 481 2.45 -30.11 -38.95
CA LEU A 481 1.87 -30.22 -40.30
C LEU A 481 2.96 -30.41 -41.37
N LEU A 482 4.04 -29.62 -41.33
CA LEU A 482 5.15 -29.77 -42.28
C LEU A 482 5.88 -31.11 -42.13
N GLN A 483 6.05 -31.61 -40.90
CA GLN A 483 6.60 -32.95 -40.66
C GLN A 483 5.72 -34.04 -41.28
N ALA A 484 4.39 -33.96 -41.10
CA ALA A 484 3.46 -34.91 -41.72
C ALA A 484 3.52 -34.87 -43.25
N SER A 485 3.78 -33.70 -43.85
CA SER A 485 3.94 -33.56 -45.31
C SER A 485 5.19 -34.23 -45.88
N ARG A 486 6.18 -34.54 -45.03
CA ARG A 486 7.48 -35.13 -45.42
C ARG A 486 7.54 -36.65 -45.24
N THR A 487 6.50 -37.28 -44.70
CA THR A 487 6.48 -38.74 -44.51
C THR A 487 6.25 -39.48 -45.85
N PRO A 488 6.86 -40.66 -46.06
CA PRO A 488 6.62 -41.49 -47.24
C PRO A 488 5.12 -41.75 -47.46
N PHE A 489 4.70 -41.74 -48.72
CA PHE A 489 3.29 -41.94 -49.13
C PHE A 489 2.26 -41.04 -48.40
N LYS A 490 2.70 -39.93 -47.77
CA LYS A 490 1.85 -38.99 -47.02
C LYS A 490 1.08 -39.63 -45.84
N ILE A 491 1.51 -40.79 -45.36
CA ILE A 491 0.88 -41.53 -44.25
C ILE A 491 0.82 -40.71 -42.95
N GLY A 492 1.75 -39.76 -42.76
CA GLY A 492 1.79 -38.85 -41.63
C GLY A 492 0.51 -38.02 -41.45
N TYR A 493 -0.25 -37.75 -42.53
CA TYR A 493 -1.53 -37.04 -42.43
C TYR A 493 -2.62 -37.83 -41.70
N LEU A 494 -2.56 -39.17 -41.70
CA LEU A 494 -3.54 -40.02 -40.98
C LEU A 494 -3.45 -39.81 -39.47
N SER A 495 -2.25 -39.61 -38.94
CA SER A 495 -1.99 -39.37 -37.51
C SER A 495 -2.01 -37.88 -37.11
N LEU A 496 -2.07 -36.98 -38.09
CA LEU A 496 -1.91 -35.54 -37.88
C LEU A 496 -3.01 -34.93 -36.97
N PRO A 497 -4.31 -35.25 -37.11
CA PRO A 497 -5.34 -34.69 -36.22
C PRO A 497 -5.09 -35.02 -34.74
N PHE A 498 -4.67 -36.26 -34.45
CA PHE A 498 -4.34 -36.69 -33.09
C PHE A 498 -3.09 -35.96 -32.55
N LYS A 499 -2.08 -35.77 -33.40
CA LYS A 499 -0.84 -35.05 -33.05
C LYS A 499 -1.10 -33.57 -32.76
N LEU A 500 -1.90 -32.89 -33.60
CA LEU A 500 -2.29 -31.50 -33.38
C LEU A 500 -3.11 -31.34 -32.10
N ARG A 501 -4.07 -32.23 -31.84
CA ARG A 501 -4.87 -32.23 -30.60
C ARG A 501 -4.00 -32.44 -29.36
N LYS A 502 -3.03 -33.35 -29.41
CA LYS A 502 -2.07 -33.59 -28.33
C LYS A 502 -1.20 -32.37 -28.05
N ILE A 503 -0.68 -31.71 -29.10
CA ILE A 503 0.11 -30.48 -28.98
C ILE A 503 -0.71 -29.38 -28.32
N ALA A 504 -1.94 -29.13 -28.77
CA ALA A 504 -2.82 -28.11 -28.19
C ALA A 504 -3.17 -28.41 -26.72
N LYS A 505 -3.48 -29.67 -26.38
CA LYS A 505 -3.79 -30.09 -25.00
C LYS A 505 -2.60 -29.93 -24.07
N ASN A 506 -1.40 -30.33 -24.51
CA ASN A 506 -0.19 -30.20 -23.72
C ASN A 506 0.22 -28.74 -23.53
N TYR A 507 -0.01 -27.89 -24.55
CA TYR A 507 0.23 -26.46 -24.45
C TYR A 507 -0.66 -25.81 -23.37
N LYS A 508 -1.96 -26.14 -23.34
CA LYS A 508 -2.94 -25.70 -22.32
C LYS A 508 -2.75 -26.30 -20.91
N LYS A 509 -1.81 -27.23 -20.74
CA LYS A 509 -1.46 -27.79 -19.43
C LYS A 509 -0.19 -27.17 -18.85
N LYS A 510 0.64 -26.60 -19.73
CA LYS A 510 1.94 -26.03 -19.40
C LYS A 510 1.83 -24.53 -19.07
N PHE A 511 0.74 -23.93 -19.53
CA PHE A 511 0.24 -22.58 -19.28
C PHE A 511 -1.27 -22.74 -19.04
#